data_AF-A0A6V7J508-F1
#
_entry.id   AF-A0A6V7J508-F1
#
_cell.length_a   1.000
_cell.length_b   1.000
_cell.length_c   1.000
_cell.angle_alpha   90.00
_cell.angle_beta   90.00
_cell.angle_gamma   90.00
#
_symmetry.space_group_name_H-M   'P 1'
#
loop_
_entity.id
_entity.type
_entity.pdbx_description
1 polymer ?
#
loop_
_entity_poly.entity_id
_entity_poly.type
_entity_poly.pdbx_seq_one_letter_code
_entity_poly.pdbx_strand_id
1 'polypeptide(L)' 'YLMHYLRSLNGWFGEDEWSKYPIAKTSMALLQDFHHSPAVLDYPPNLIAIACINLTLQIYGVVVPLMDECDQSPWFN' A
#
# COMPACT_ATOMS: atom_id res chain seq x y z
N TYR A 1 8.39 7.23 6.61
CA TYR A 1 8.13 6.93 5.19
C TYR A 1 6.65 6.68 4.92
N LEU A 2 6.04 5.64 5.52
CA LEU A 2 4.65 5.23 5.25
C LEU A 2 3.63 6.39 5.20
N MET A 3 3.54 7.19 6.27
CA MET A 3 2.59 8.31 6.34
C MET A 3 2.81 9.37 5.25
N HIS A 4 4.07 9.65 4.89
CA HIS A 4 4.38 10.61 3.83
C HIS A 4 3.93 10.11 2.45
N TYR A 5 4.10 8.81 2.20
CA TYR A 5 3.64 8.17 0.96
C TYR A 5 2.13 8.13 0.90
N LEU A 6 1.45 7.74 1.97
CA LEU A 6 -0.02 7.76 2.05
C LEU A 6 -0.60 9.17 1.83
N ARG A 7 0.04 10.21 2.39
CA ARG A 7 -0.39 11.59 2.15
C ARG A 7 -0.20 12.02 0.70
N SER A 8 0.91 11.62 0.08
CA SER A 8 1.18 11.92 -1.34
C SER A 8 0.19 11.19 -2.24
N LEU A 9 -0.08 9.92 -1.93
CA LEU A 9 -1.01 9.06 -2.66
C LEU A 9 -2.46 9.56 -2.55
N ASN A 10 -2.89 10.03 -1.36
CA ASN A 10 -4.22 10.62 -1.18
C ASN A 10 -4.49 11.76 -2.17
N GLY A 11 -3.47 12.56 -2.52
CA GLY A 11 -3.62 13.62 -3.52
C GLY A 11 -3.86 13.15 -4.95
N TRP A 12 -3.69 11.85 -5.24
CA TRP A 12 -3.92 11.26 -6.56
C TRP A 12 -5.33 10.69 -6.72
N PHE A 13 -6.02 10.44 -5.61
CA PHE A 13 -7.40 9.93 -5.61
C PHE A 13 -8.39 11.08 -5.33
N GLY A 14 -9.64 10.92 -5.79
CA GLY A 14 -10.74 11.76 -5.32
C GLY A 14 -11.09 11.43 -3.86
N GLU A 15 -11.63 12.40 -3.12
CA GLU A 15 -11.98 12.24 -1.69
C GLU A 15 -12.95 11.08 -1.45
N ASP A 16 -13.94 10.91 -2.34
CA ASP A 16 -14.89 9.79 -2.30
C ASP A 16 -14.22 8.44 -2.58
N GLU A 17 -13.33 8.36 -3.58
CA GLU A 17 -12.61 7.11 -3.91
C GLU A 17 -11.65 6.70 -2.80
N TRP A 18 -10.92 7.66 -2.23
CA TRP A 18 -9.98 7.40 -1.13
C TRP A 18 -10.70 6.89 0.12
N SER A 19 -11.89 7.42 0.40
CA SER A 19 -12.67 7.06 1.59
C SER A 19 -13.35 5.69 1.50
N LYS A 20 -13.46 5.09 0.30
CA LYS A 20 -14.05 3.76 0.10
C LYS A 20 -13.26 2.64 0.75
N TYR A 21 -11.93 2.77 0.77
CA TYR A 21 -11.04 1.71 1.22
C TYR A 21 -10.18 2.20 2.38
N PRO A 22 -10.00 1.42 3.45
CA PRO A 22 -9.21 1.83 4.60
C PRO A 22 -7.69 1.66 4.33
N ILE A 23 -7.19 2.18 3.21
CA ILE A 23 -5.81 1.97 2.71
C ILE A 23 -4.78 2.31 3.79
N ALA A 24 -4.87 3.51 4.37
CA ALA A 24 -3.93 3.94 5.39
C ALA A 24 -3.92 3.04 6.64
N LYS A 25 -5.11 2.59 7.09
CA LYS A 25 -5.24 1.74 8.27
C LYS A 25 -4.68 0.34 8.00
N THR A 26 -5.00 -0.24 6.85
CA THR A 26 -4.53 -1.57 6.47
C THR A 26 -3.03 -1.60 6.21
N SER A 27 -2.47 -0.58 5.54
CA SER A 27 -1.01 -0.49 5.36
C SER A 27 -0.26 -0.36 6.68
N MET A 28 -0.83 0.36 7.66
CA MET A 28 -0.26 0.45 8.99
C MET A 28 -0.35 -0.87 9.76
N ALA A 29 -1.45 -1.61 9.62
CA ALA A 29 -1.59 -2.94 10.22
C ALA A 29 -0.56 -3.92 9.64
N LEU A 30 -0.39 -3.95 8.32
CA LEU A 30 0.63 -4.78 7.67
C LEU A 30 2.05 -4.45 8.14
N LEU A 31 2.36 -3.16 8.36
CA LEU A 31 3.65 -2.75 8.90
C LEU A 31 3.83 -3.27 10.34
N GLN A 32 2.80 -3.17 11.19
CA GLN A 32 2.83 -3.69 12.56
C GLN A 32 3.03 -5.21 12.57
N ASP A 33 2.36 -5.94 11.68
CA ASP A 33 2.55 -7.38 11.54
C ASP A 33 3.98 -7.71 11.10
N PHE A 34 4.51 -6.96 10.12
CA PHE A 34 5.87 -7.19 9.62
C PHE A 34 6.95 -6.90 10.67
N HIS A 35 6.71 -6.00 11.62
CA HIS A 35 7.63 -5.77 12.75
C HIS A 35 7.82 -6.99 13.67
N HIS A 36 6.91 -7.97 13.63
CA HIS A 36 7.08 -9.24 14.36
C HIS A 36 8.02 -10.21 13.65
N SER A 37 8.37 -9.96 12.39
CA SER A 37 9.34 -10.74 11.63
C SER A 37 10.73 -10.12 11.72
N PRO A 38 11.79 -10.90 12.00
CA PRO A 38 13.17 -10.39 11.98
C PRO A 38 13.57 -9.86 10.59
N ALA A 39 12.90 -10.32 9.53
CA ALA A 39 13.13 -9.87 8.15
C ALA A 39 12.90 -8.37 7.95
N VAL A 40 12.21 -7.69 8.87
CA VAL A 40 12.06 -6.22 8.84
C VAL A 40 13.39 -5.47 8.87
N LEU A 41 14.45 -6.09 9.39
CA LEU A 41 15.80 -5.51 9.45
C LEU A 41 16.60 -5.72 8.16
N ASP A 42 16.15 -6.61 7.28
CA ASP A 42 16.86 -6.96 6.05
C ASP A 42 16.58 -5.96 4.91
N TYR A 43 15.55 -5.13 5.03
CA TYR A 43 15.09 -4.23 3.97
C TYR A 43 15.11 -2.76 4.39
N PRO A 44 15.43 -1.85 3.46
CA PRO A 44 15.28 -0.42 3.67
C PRO A 44 13.85 -0.01 4.09
N PRO A 45 13.68 0.87 5.09
CA PRO A 45 12.36 1.22 5.63
C PRO A 45 11.45 1.95 4.63
N ASN A 46 12.02 2.58 3.60
CA ASN A 46 11.28 3.15 2.49
C ASN A 46 10.65 2.07 1.60
N LEU A 47 11.37 0.98 1.31
CA LEU A 47 10.85 -0.14 0.52
C LEU A 47 9.78 -0.91 1.29
N ILE A 48 9.98 -1.12 2.60
CA ILE A 48 8.97 -1.74 3.46
C ILE A 48 7.67 -0.92 3.43
N ALA A 49 7.76 0.40 3.57
CA ALA A 49 6.59 1.26 3.50
C ALA A 49 5.85 1.17 2.16
N ILE A 50 6.58 1.14 1.03
CA ILE A 50 5.98 0.97 -0.31
C ILE A 50 5.35 -0.42 -0.44
N ALA A 51 6.02 -1.47 0.04
CA ALA A 51 5.51 -2.84 -0.01
C ALA A 51 4.20 -2.98 0.76
N CYS A 52 4.09 -2.40 1.96
CA CYS A 52 2.84 -2.40 2.75
C CYS A 52 1.70 -1.68 2.01
N ILE A 53 1.98 -0.55 1.36
CA ILE A 53 0.98 0.19 0.57
C ILE A 53 0.57 -0.63 -0.65
N ASN A 54 1.54 -1.13 -1.42
CA ASN A 54 1.30 -1.91 -2.62
C ASN A 54 0.46 -3.17 -2.33
N LEU A 55 0.82 -3.91 -1.27
CA LEU A 55 0.07 -5.09 -0.84
C LEU A 55 -1.36 -4.70 -0.41
N THR A 56 -1.54 -3.58 0.27
CA THR A 56 -2.88 -3.08 0.63
C THR A 56 -3.74 -2.80 -0.60
N LEU A 57 -3.17 -2.15 -1.61
CA LEU A 57 -3.86 -1.84 -2.87
C LEU A 57 -4.28 -3.13 -3.58
N GLN A 58 -3.39 -4.12 -3.63
CA GLN A 58 -3.67 -5.43 -4.23
C GLN A 58 -4.75 -6.21 -3.46
N ILE A 59 -4.75 -6.17 -2.13
CA ILE A 59 -5.80 -6.79 -1.29
C ILE A 59 -7.18 -6.24 -1.61
N TYR A 60 -7.28 -4.93 -1.83
CA TYR A 60 -8.56 -4.27 -2.12
C TYR A 60 -8.87 -4.18 -3.62
N GLY A 61 -7.99 -4.63 -4.50
CA GLY A 61 -8.12 -4.47 -5.95
C GLY A 61 -8.15 -3.01 -6.39
N VAL A 62 -7.51 -2.11 -5.63
CA VAL A 62 -7.44 -0.69 -5.97
C VAL A 62 -6.33 -0.48 -6.99
N VAL A 63 -6.70 0.02 -8.16
CA VAL A 63 -5.74 0.46 -9.19
C VAL A 63 -5.35 1.90 -8.91
N VAL A 64 -4.04 2.18 -8.88
CA VAL A 64 -3.54 3.54 -8.71
C VAL A 64 -3.85 4.34 -9.99
N PRO A 65 -4.46 5.54 -9.89
CA PRO A 65 -4.71 6.40 -11.03
C PRO A 65 -3.41 6.67 -11.80
N LEU A 66 -3.51 6.75 -13.13
CA LEU A 66 -2.40 7.03 -14.04
C LEU A 66 -1.33 5.92 -14.10
N MET A 67 -1.65 4.71 -13.63
CA MET A 67 -0.77 3.54 -13.71
C MET A 67 -1.32 2.54 -14.74
N ASP A 68 -0.47 2.15 -15.71
CA ASP A 68 -0.82 1.21 -16.81
C ASP A 68 -0.92 -0.27 -16.35
N GLU A 69 -0.88 -0.54 -15.04
CA GLU A 69 -0.86 -1.91 -14.48
C GLU A 69 -2.21 -2.66 -14.58
N CYS A 70 -3.14 -2.20 -15.43
CA CYS A 70 -4.48 -2.75 -15.54
C CYS A 70 -4.53 -4.19 -16.07
N ASP A 71 -3.43 -4.70 -16.64
CA ASP A 71 -3.36 -6.01 -17.33
C ASP A 71 -2.54 -7.09 -16.60
N GLN A 72 -2.04 -6.86 -15.37
CA GLN A 72 -1.27 -7.88 -14.65
C GLN A 72 -2.18 -8.83 -13.86
N SER A 73 -1.93 -10.15 -14.00
CA SER A 73 -2.60 -11.17 -13.20
C SER A 73 -2.39 -10.91 -11.70
N PRO A 74 -3.43 -11.04 -10.85
CA PRO A 74 -3.28 -10.90 -9.41
C PRO A 74 -2.26 -11.92 -8.89
N TRP A 75 -1.44 -11.54 -7.92
CA TRP A 75 -0.43 -12.42 -7.32
C TRP A 75 -1.01 -13.66 -6.61
N PHE A 76 -2.32 -13.63 -6.33
CA PHE A 76 -3.06 -14.68 -5.64
C PHE A 76 -3.89 -15.59 -6.56
N ASN A 77 -3.88 -15.35 -7.88
CA ASN A 77 -4.49 -16.22 -8.90
C ASN A 77 -3.41 -17.04 -9.63
#